data_AF-A0AA42U4R9-F1
#
_entry.id   AF-A0AA42U4R9-F1
#
_cell.length_a   1.000
_cell.length_b   1.000
_cell.length_c   1.000
_cell.angle_alpha   90.00
_cell.angle_beta   90.00
_cell.angle_gamma   90.00
#
_symmetry.space_group_name_H-M   'P 1'
#
loop_
_entity.id
_entity.type
_entity.pdbx_description
1 polymer ?
#
loop_
_entity_poly.entity_id
_entity_poly.type
_entity_poly.pdbx_seq_one_letter_code
_entity_poly.pdbx_strand_id
1 'polypeptide(L)' 'MNMKDNIIRLVKLNDIENVVDVINIAYRTNQGWTHEFNVVAGDRISSKQLKIELQKENFKLFVFRSGW' A
#
# COMPACT_ATOMS: atom_id res chain seq x y z
N MET A 1 -19.51 23.75 -0.18
CA MET A 1 -18.89 22.49 -0.61
C MET A 1 -17.45 22.54 -0.15
N ASN A 2 -17.08 21.77 0.88
CA ASN A 2 -15.75 21.86 1.49
C ASN A 2 -14.82 20.92 0.70
N MET A 3 -14.01 21.45 -0.22
CA MET A 3 -13.00 20.66 -0.92
C MET A 3 -11.96 20.22 0.11
N LYS A 4 -11.76 18.91 0.26
CA LYS A 4 -10.65 18.41 1.07
C LYS A 4 -9.38 18.55 0.24
N ASP A 5 -8.27 18.85 0.90
CA ASP A 5 -6.98 18.92 0.24
C ASP A 5 -6.47 17.53 -0.14
N ASN A 6 -5.73 17.46 -1.25
CA ASN A 6 -4.91 16.30 -1.57
C ASN A 6 -3.69 16.29 -0.63
N ILE A 7 -3.45 15.17 0.06
CA ILE A 7 -2.43 15.10 1.11
C ILE A 7 -1.51 13.91 0.85
N ILE A 8 -0.19 14.18 0.85
CA ILE A 8 0.84 13.15 1.00
C ILE A 8 1.29 13.14 2.45
N ARG A 9 1.26 11.97 3.10
CA ARG A 9 1.65 11.83 4.51
C ARG A 9 2.19 10.43 4.81
N LEU A 10 2.84 10.26 5.96
CA LEU A 10 3.20 8.93 6.46
C LEU A 10 1.96 8.04 6.65
N VAL A 11 2.13 6.74 6.39
CA VAL A 11 1.16 5.69 6.69
C VAL A 11 0.80 5.69 8.17
N LYS A 12 -0.49 5.52 8.44
CA LYS A 12 -1.06 5.31 9.77
C LYS A 12 -1.66 3.90 9.84
N LEU A 13 -1.94 3.44 11.07
CA LEU A 13 -2.49 2.10 11.29
C LEU A 13 -3.80 1.84 10.53
N ASN A 14 -4.63 2.87 10.33
CA ASN A 14 -5.89 2.77 9.59
C ASN A 14 -5.71 2.74 8.07
N ASP A 15 -4.50 2.97 7.55
CA ASP A 15 -4.20 2.82 6.12
C ASP A 15 -3.74 1.41 5.76
N ILE A 16 -3.40 0.57 6.74
CA ILE A 16 -2.69 -0.71 6.53
C ILE A 16 -3.41 -1.62 5.55
N GLU A 17 -4.70 -1.87 5.72
CA GLU A 17 -5.43 -2.80 4.84
C GLU A 17 -5.50 -2.26 3.40
N ASN A 18 -5.80 -0.97 3.23
CA ASN A 18 -5.79 -0.35 1.89
C ASN A 18 -4.41 -0.40 1.23
N VAL A 19 -3.33 -0.22 2.00
CA VAL A 19 -1.96 -0.30 1.49
C VAL A 19 -1.61 -1.73 1.09
N VAL A 20 -2.02 -2.73 1.88
CA VAL A 20 -1.84 -4.15 1.55
C VAL A 20 -2.54 -4.49 0.24
N ASP A 21 -3.78 -4.03 0.09
CA ASP A 21 -4.56 -4.24 -1.14
C ASP A 21 -3.86 -3.62 -2.35
N VAL A 22 -3.43 -2.36 -2.24
CA VAL A 22 -2.73 -1.66 -3.34
C VAL A 22 -1.43 -2.37 -3.71
N ILE A 23 -0.62 -2.79 -2.74
CA ILE A 23 0.64 -3.50 -3.01
C ILE A 23 0.36 -4.86 -3.64
N ASN A 24 -0.63 -5.61 -3.17
CA ASN A 24 -0.97 -6.91 -3.74
C ASN A 24 -1.54 -6.77 -5.15
N ILE A 25 -2.40 -5.77 -5.42
CA ILE A 25 -2.86 -5.46 -6.78
C ILE A 25 -1.68 -5.15 -7.69
N ALA A 26 -0.76 -4.28 -7.24
CA ALA A 26 0.41 -3.85 -8.02
C ALA A 26 1.35 -5.01 -8.40
N TYR A 27 1.47 -6.06 -7.59
CA TYR A 27 2.44 -7.14 -7.83
C TYR A 27 1.81 -8.49 -8.23
N ARG A 28 0.54 -8.73 -7.93
CA ARG A 28 -0.10 -10.05 -8.03
C ARG A 28 -1.32 -10.10 -8.94
N THR A 29 -1.70 -8.99 -9.56
CA THR A 29 -2.83 -8.98 -10.48
C THR A 29 -2.40 -8.56 -11.88
N ASN A 30 -3.23 -8.90 -12.88
CA ASN A 30 -3.03 -8.46 -14.26
C ASN A 30 -3.29 -6.96 -14.46
N GLN A 31 -3.77 -6.25 -13.42
CA GLN A 31 -3.95 -4.80 -13.38
C GLN A 31 -2.81 -4.10 -12.63
N GLY A 32 -1.77 -4.86 -12.25
CA GLY A 32 -0.66 -4.39 -11.46
C GLY A 32 0.42 -3.65 -12.26
N TRP A 33 1.47 -3.26 -11.55
CA TRP A 33 2.66 -2.62 -12.08
C TRP A 33 3.70 -3.63 -12.59
N THR A 34 3.61 -4.89 -12.16
CA THR A 34 4.52 -5.96 -12.57
C THR A 34 3.79 -7.06 -13.32
N HIS A 35 4.54 -7.82 -14.13
CA HIS A 35 4.04 -9.02 -14.82
C HIS A 35 4.25 -10.30 -13.97
N GLU A 36 4.57 -10.16 -12.68
CA GLU A 36 4.92 -11.28 -11.80
C GLU A 36 3.73 -12.17 -11.45
N PHE A 37 2.49 -11.73 -11.71
CA PHE A 37 1.27 -12.47 -11.38
C PHE A 37 1.20 -13.87 -12.02
N ASN A 38 1.85 -14.07 -13.18
CA ASN A 38 1.89 -15.36 -13.88
C ASN A 38 2.98 -16.30 -13.37
N VAL A 39 3.89 -15.81 -12.52
CA VAL A 39 5.14 -16.52 -12.18
C VAL A 39 5.21 -16.81 -10.68
N VAL A 40 4.50 -16.05 -9.85
CA VAL A 40 4.55 -16.17 -8.39
C VAL A 40 3.13 -16.11 -7.80
N ALA A 41 2.75 -17.19 -7.11
CA ALA A 41 1.47 -17.31 -6.42
C ALA A 41 1.47 -16.66 -5.03
N GLY A 42 0.27 -16.34 -4.54
CA GLY A 42 0.02 -15.78 -3.21
C GLY A 42 0.27 -14.27 -3.10
N ASP A 43 0.00 -13.70 -1.93
CA ASP A 43 0.14 -12.26 -1.70
C ASP A 43 1.60 -11.80 -1.77
N ARG A 44 1.80 -10.54 -2.17
CA ARG A 44 3.12 -9.89 -2.09
C ARG A 44 3.46 -9.56 -0.64
N ILE A 45 2.47 -9.12 0.13
CA ILE A 45 2.61 -8.73 1.53
C ILE A 45 1.31 -8.96 2.30
N SER A 46 1.43 -9.32 3.58
CA SER A 46 0.32 -9.37 4.54
C SER A 46 0.34 -8.15 5.48
N SER A 47 -0.80 -7.85 6.12
CA SER A 47 -0.91 -6.77 7.12
C SER A 47 0.06 -6.97 8.30
N LYS A 48 0.36 -8.22 8.67
CA LYS A 48 1.38 -8.53 9.70
C LYS A 48 2.78 -8.14 9.24
N GLN A 49 3.16 -8.49 8.01
CA GLN A 49 4.46 -8.13 7.46
C GLN A 49 4.59 -6.62 7.31
N LEU A 50 3.57 -5.93 6.80
CA LEU A 50 3.60 -4.46 6.69
C LEU A 50 3.78 -3.78 8.04
N LYS A 51 3.11 -4.27 9.11
CA LYS A 51 3.31 -3.75 10.47
C LYS A 51 4.75 -3.91 10.95
N ILE A 52 5.41 -5.03 10.64
CA ILE A 52 6.81 -5.27 10.98
C ILE A 52 7.73 -4.32 10.21
N GLU A 53 7.49 -4.12 8.90
CA GLU A 53 8.28 -3.18 8.09
C GLU A 53 8.16 -1.73 8.61
N LEU A 54 6.95 -1.30 8.99
CA LEU A 54 6.70 0.04 9.53
C LEU A 54 7.39 0.32 10.88
N GLN A 55 7.84 -0.72 11.59
CA GLN A 55 8.62 -0.58 12.82
C GLN A 55 10.12 -0.36 12.58
N LYS A 56 10.61 -0.59 11.35
CA LYS A 56 12.03 -0.42 11.03
C LYS A 56 12.38 1.06 10.92
N GLU A 57 13.48 1.47 11.54
CA GLU A 57 13.93 2.87 11.52
C GLU A 57 14.28 3.36 10.11
N ASN A 58 14.80 2.46 9.27
CA ASN A 58 15.21 2.72 7.89
C ASN A 58 14.08 2.50 6.86
N PHE A 59 12.82 2.38 7.30
CA PHE A 59 11.66 2.25 6.42
C PHE A 59 10.68 3.40 6.65
N LYS A 60 10.31 4.07 5.56
CA LYS A 60 9.26 5.12 5.56
C LYS A 60 8.34 4.86 4.38
N LEU A 61 7.03 4.81 4.66
CA LEU A 61 6.00 4.64 3.63
C LEU A 61 5.04 5.83 3.68
N PHE A 62 4.80 6.42 2.51
CA PHE A 62 3.91 7.55 2.33
C PHE A 62 2.66 7.11 1.56
N VAL A 63 1.52 7.66 1.95
CA VAL A 63 0.24 7.52 1.24
C VAL A 63 -0.17 8.84 0.65
N PHE A 64 -0.73 8.78 -0.55
CA PHE A 64 -1.49 9.87 -1.14
C PHE A 64 -2.98 9.66 -0.82
N ARG A 65 -3.61 10.65 -0.21
CA ARG A 65 -5.05 10.69 -0.03
C ARG A 65 -5.62 11.80 -0.88
N SER A 66 -6.52 11.42 -1.78
CA SER A 66 -7.25 12.40 -2.57
C SER A 66 -8.40 13.02 -1.78
N GLY A 67 -8.64 14.31 -2.02
CA GLY A 67 -9.67 15.10 -1.35
C GLY A 67 -11.00 15.25 -2.11
N TRP A 68 -11.13 14.56 -3.25
CA TRP A 68 -12.37 14.48 -4.02
C TRP A 68 -13.40 13.56 -3.36
#